data_AF-A0A7S2T7N6-F1
#
_entry.id   AF-A0A7S2T7N6-F1
#
_cell.length_a   1.000
_cell.length_b   1.000
_cell.length_c   1.000
_cell.angle_alpha   90.00
_cell.angle_beta   90.00
_cell.angle_gamma   90.00
#
_symmetry.space_group_name_H-M   'P 1'
#
loop_
_entity.id
_entity.type
_entity.pdbx_description
1 polymer ?
#
loop_
_entity_poly.entity_id
_entity_poly.type
_entity_poly.pdbx_seq_one_letter_code
_entity_poly.pdbx_strand_id
1 'polypeptide(L)'
;GAYGGKSSKSIPCALAASLASHFTMKPCKIRLELNKNLLSLGSRRPHRFDYEVGCTKDGKINAISGTVYYQQGAYLDFGDLGGLDVLQMSIDGAYNIENWSLCGYECKTNTPGNTFCRGPVFLPGTFLIESV
;
A
#
# COMPACT_ATOMS: atom_id res chain seq x y z
N GLY A 1 2.79 -13.39 -13.49
CA GLY A 1 3.05 -11.94 -13.32
C GLY A 1 3.47 -11.61 -11.90
N ALA A 2 4.01 -10.40 -11.68
CA ALA A 2 4.43 -9.91 -10.37
C ALA A 2 3.44 -8.93 -9.75
N TYR A 3 2.94 -7.96 -10.52
CA TYR A 3 1.95 -6.94 -10.12
C TYR A 3 2.28 -6.20 -8.82
N GLY A 4 3.56 -6.09 -8.46
CA GLY A 4 4.06 -5.50 -7.22
C GLY A 4 4.43 -6.54 -6.16
N GLY A 5 3.63 -7.59 -5.97
CA GLY A 5 3.82 -8.59 -4.91
C GLY A 5 5.15 -9.37 -4.93
N LYS A 6 5.92 -9.35 -6.03
CA LYS A 6 7.25 -10.01 -6.11
C LYS A 6 8.42 -9.04 -5.96
N SER A 7 8.20 -7.78 -5.58
CA SER A 7 9.30 -6.86 -5.27
C SER A 7 9.97 -7.22 -3.94
N SER A 8 9.18 -7.57 -2.92
CA SER A 8 9.64 -7.89 -1.58
C SER A 8 9.22 -9.29 -1.09
N LYS A 9 8.02 -9.78 -1.45
CA LYS A 9 7.50 -11.04 -0.88
C LYS A 9 8.14 -12.31 -1.44
N SER A 10 8.96 -12.20 -2.48
CA SER A 10 9.81 -13.31 -2.94
C SER A 10 11.05 -13.51 -2.07
N ILE A 11 11.46 -12.50 -1.30
CA ILE A 11 12.69 -12.52 -0.49
C ILE A 11 12.70 -13.68 0.52
N PRO A 12 11.63 -13.95 1.30
CA PRO A 12 11.65 -15.07 2.25
C PRO A 12 11.91 -16.43 1.59
N CYS A 13 11.32 -16.69 0.41
CA CYS A 13 11.56 -17.92 -0.33
C CYS A 13 12.99 -18.01 -0.85
N ALA A 14 13.54 -16.90 -1.35
CA ALA A 14 14.91 -16.84 -1.84
C ALA A 14 15.93 -17.08 -0.71
N LEU A 15 15.73 -16.46 0.45
CA LEU A 15 16.59 -16.63 1.62
C LEU A 15 16.51 -18.07 2.17
N ALA A 16 15.30 -18.65 2.27
CA ALA A 16 15.13 -20.03 2.70
C ALA A 16 15.80 -21.03 1.75
N ALA A 17 15.67 -20.84 0.43
CA ALA A 17 16.31 -21.69 -0.57
C ALA A 17 17.84 -21.56 -0.53
N SER A 18 18.36 -20.33 -0.37
CA SER A 18 19.78 -20.05 -0.23
C SER A 18 20.35 -20.77 1.01
N LEU A 19 19.69 -20.64 2.16
CA LEU A 19 20.10 -21.27 3.40
C LEU A 19 20.08 -22.80 3.30
N ALA A 20 19.02 -23.37 2.72
CA ALA A 20 18.92 -24.82 2.49
C ALA A 20 20.03 -25.32 1.56
N SER A 21 20.34 -24.57 0.50
CA SER A 21 21.42 -24.92 -0.43
C SER A 21 22.78 -24.90 0.25
N HIS A 22 23.02 -23.91 1.12
CA HIS A 22 24.26 -23.80 1.89
C HIS A 22 24.50 -24.99 2.81
N PHE A 23 23.49 -25.44 3.55
CA PHE A 23 23.64 -26.59 4.46
C PHE A 23 23.69 -27.94 3.74
N THR A 24 22.93 -28.10 2.66
CA THR A 24 22.85 -29.39 1.95
C THR A 24 23.95 -29.58 0.91
N MET A 25 24.68 -28.50 0.58
CA MET A 25 25.64 -28.44 -0.53
C MET A 25 25.05 -28.93 -1.86
N LYS A 26 23.74 -28.73 -2.05
CA LYS A 26 22.98 -29.17 -3.22
C LYS A 26 22.08 -28.05 -3.74
N PRO A 27 21.75 -28.03 -5.04
CA PRO A 27 20.74 -27.12 -5.58
C PRO A 27 19.39 -27.31 -4.88
N CYS A 28 18.80 -26.23 -4.40
CA CYS A 28 17.52 -26.22 -3.70
C CYS A 28 16.50 -25.36 -4.45
N LYS A 29 15.25 -25.84 -4.56
CA LYS A 29 14.14 -25.16 -5.22
C LYS A 29 12.95 -25.08 -4.29
N ILE A 30 12.42 -23.88 -4.08
CA ILE A 30 11.17 -23.65 -3.36
C ILE A 30 10.12 -23.15 -4.35
N ARG A 31 8.97 -23.82 -4.37
CA ARG A 31 7.76 -23.38 -5.08
C ARG A 31 6.61 -23.44 -4.10
N LEU A 32 6.04 -22.28 -3.77
CA LEU A 32 4.86 -22.23 -2.91
C LEU A 32 3.62 -22.70 -3.69
N GLU A 33 2.77 -23.44 -2.99
CA GLU A 33 1.38 -23.64 -3.39
C GLU A 33 0.65 -22.30 -3.37
N LEU A 34 -0.33 -22.12 -4.27
CA LEU A 34 -1.04 -20.85 -4.43
C LEU A 34 -1.67 -20.37 -3.11
N ASN A 35 -2.32 -21.26 -2.36
CA ASN A 35 -2.98 -20.93 -1.10
C ASN A 35 -1.97 -20.44 -0.05
N LYS A 36 -0.82 -21.12 0.09
CA LYS A 36 0.25 -20.72 1.01
C LYS A 36 0.87 -19.39 0.61
N ASN A 37 1.04 -19.18 -0.70
CA ASN A 37 1.51 -17.90 -1.22
C ASN A 37 0.52 -16.78 -0.86
N LEU A 38 -0.78 -16.94 -1.13
CA LEU A 38 -1.80 -15.94 -0.82
C LEU A 38 -1.92 -15.62 0.68
N LEU A 39 -1.76 -16.62 1.55
CA LEU A 39 -1.73 -16.40 3.00
C LEU A 39 -0.52 -15.57 3.46
N SER A 40 0.63 -15.68 2.78
CA SER A 40 1.87 -14.99 3.17
C SER A 40 2.06 -13.63 2.51
N LEU A 41 1.50 -13.40 1.32
CA LEU A 41 1.88 -12.28 0.45
C LEU A 41 1.33 -10.93 0.93
N GLY A 42 0.30 -10.94 1.78
CA GLY A 42 -0.48 -9.75 2.09
C GLY A 42 -1.32 -9.32 0.90
N SER A 43 -1.82 -8.09 0.96
CA SER A 43 -2.73 -7.54 -0.05
C SER A 43 -2.31 -6.13 -0.46
N ARG A 44 -3.11 -5.51 -1.36
CA ARG A 44 -3.09 -4.05 -1.49
C ARG A 44 -3.44 -3.47 -0.13
N ARG A 45 -2.71 -2.45 0.30
CA ARG A 45 -2.98 -1.76 1.56
C ARG A 45 -4.43 -1.29 1.64
N PRO A 46 -5.17 -1.63 2.70
CA PRO A 46 -6.43 -0.97 3.02
C PRO A 46 -6.20 0.50 3.37
N HIS A 47 -7.11 1.35 2.93
CA HIS A 47 -7.11 2.78 3.20
C HIS A 47 -8.45 3.15 3.82
N ARG A 48 -8.43 4.10 4.76
CA ARG A 48 -9.61 4.80 5.23
C ARG A 48 -9.32 6.29 5.18
N PHE A 49 -10.25 7.06 4.64
CA PHE A 49 -10.14 8.51 4.57
C PHE A 49 -11.36 9.11 5.25
N ASP A 50 -11.12 9.75 6.39
CA ASP A 50 -12.14 10.50 7.11
C ASP A 50 -11.94 11.96 6.73
N TYR A 51 -12.95 12.60 6.14
CA TYR A 51 -12.80 13.93 5.54
C TYR A 51 -14.02 14.82 5.75
N GLU A 52 -13.75 16.13 5.71
CA GLU A 52 -14.73 17.20 5.64
C GLU A 52 -14.43 18.08 4.42
N VAL A 53 -15.49 18.49 3.71
CA VAL A 53 -15.38 19.21 2.44
C VAL A 53 -16.15 20.52 2.50
N GLY A 54 -15.45 21.60 2.19
CA GLY A 54 -16.05 22.91 1.95
C GLY A 54 -16.32 23.11 0.45
N CYS A 55 -17.59 23.23 0.08
CA CYS A 55 -18.02 23.49 -1.29
C CYS A 55 -18.87 24.76 -1.41
N THR A 56 -18.89 25.36 -2.61
CA THR A 56 -19.80 26.45 -2.96
C THR A 56 -21.17 25.89 -3.35
N LYS A 57 -22.18 26.76 -3.43
CA LYS A 57 -23.53 26.39 -3.92
C LYS A 57 -23.52 25.85 -5.36
N ASP A 58 -22.53 26.24 -6.16
CA ASP A 58 -22.37 25.79 -7.54
C ASP A 58 -21.56 24.48 -7.64
N GLY A 59 -21.19 23.87 -6.49
CA GLY A 59 -20.49 22.59 -6.43
C GLY A 59 -18.96 22.67 -6.55
N LYS A 60 -18.34 23.86 -6.60
CA LYS A 60 -16.87 23.98 -6.58
C LYS A 60 -16.36 23.63 -5.18
N ILE A 61 -15.45 22.66 -5.09
CA ILE A 61 -14.73 22.33 -3.85
C ILE A 61 -13.63 23.38 -3.63
N ASN A 62 -13.64 24.03 -2.46
CA ASN A 62 -12.65 25.04 -2.10
C ASN A 62 -11.64 24.54 -1.05
N ALA A 63 -12.06 23.63 -0.18
CA ALA A 63 -11.24 23.13 0.91
C ALA A 63 -11.55 21.67 1.25
N ILE A 64 -10.50 20.90 1.54
CA ILE A 64 -10.61 19.56 2.12
C ILE A 64 -9.74 19.48 3.38
N SER A 65 -10.35 19.03 4.47
CA SER A 65 -9.64 18.65 5.69
C SER A 65 -9.88 17.17 5.96
N GLY A 66 -8.83 16.38 6.21
CA GLY A 66 -9.03 14.95 6.40
C GLY A 66 -7.84 14.21 6.98
N THR A 67 -8.11 12.97 7.38
CA THR A 67 -7.13 12.02 7.93
C THR A 67 -7.14 10.74 7.11
N VAL A 68 -5.98 10.36 6.59
CA VAL A 68 -5.77 9.08 5.88
C VAL A 68 -5.15 8.06 6.82
N TYR A 69 -5.82 6.93 7.00
CA TYR A 69 -5.30 5.75 7.69
C TYR A 69 -4.83 4.73 6.65
N TYR A 70 -3.54 4.38 6.72
CA TYR A 70 -2.84 3.58 5.71
C TYR A 70 -2.31 2.29 6.35
N GLN A 71 -3.00 1.17 6.14
CA GLN A 71 -2.74 -0.07 6.88
C GLN A 71 -1.58 -0.89 6.29
N GLN A 72 -0.55 -1.10 7.10
CA GLN A 72 0.68 -1.81 6.71
C GLN A 72 0.65 -3.32 6.95
N GLY A 73 -0.17 -3.79 7.89
CA GLY A 73 -0.07 -5.16 8.39
C GLY A 73 0.92 -5.28 9.54
N ALA A 74 1.50 -6.47 9.72
CA ALA A 74 2.35 -6.79 10.89
C ALA A 74 3.70 -6.08 10.89
N TYR A 75 4.16 -5.62 9.73
CA TYR A 75 5.44 -4.92 9.55
C TYR A 75 5.35 -3.98 8.36
N LEU A 76 6.18 -2.93 8.38
CA LEU A 76 6.37 -2.06 7.22
C LEU A 76 7.17 -2.81 6.16
N ASP A 77 6.56 -3.03 5.00
CA ASP A 77 7.23 -3.69 3.87
C ASP A 77 8.26 -2.76 3.24
N PHE A 78 9.44 -3.29 2.91
CA PHE A 78 10.58 -2.50 2.39
C PHE A 78 10.24 -1.67 1.14
N GLY A 79 9.19 -2.03 0.40
CA GLY A 79 8.71 -1.23 -0.72
C GLY A 79 8.19 0.15 -0.32
N ASP A 80 7.77 0.37 0.92
CA ASP A 80 6.84 1.45 1.26
C ASP A 80 7.45 2.68 1.91
N LEU A 81 8.77 2.87 1.81
CA LEU A 81 9.44 4.07 2.28
C LEU A 81 8.86 5.32 1.57
N GLY A 82 7.88 5.97 2.22
CA GLY A 82 7.18 7.16 1.72
C GLY A 82 5.85 6.91 1.01
N GLY A 83 5.23 5.72 1.12
CA GLY A 83 3.97 5.43 0.44
C GLY A 83 2.80 6.36 0.83
N LEU A 84 2.69 6.68 2.12
CA LEU A 84 1.70 7.62 2.64
C LEU A 84 2.00 9.06 2.21
N ASP A 85 3.27 9.48 2.23
CA ASP A 85 3.66 10.83 1.81
C ASP A 85 3.32 11.06 0.33
N VAL A 86 3.68 10.09 -0.54
CA VAL A 86 3.34 10.14 -1.97
C VAL A 86 1.83 10.14 -2.17
N LEU A 87 1.07 9.44 -1.33
CA LEU A 87 -0.39 9.44 -1.40
C LEU A 87 -0.94 10.83 -1.11
N GLN A 88 -0.53 11.44 0.00
CA GLN A 88 -0.98 12.77 0.39
C GLN A 88 -0.60 13.84 -0.64
N MET A 89 0.56 13.70 -1.28
CA MET A 89 1.02 14.62 -2.33
C MET A 89 0.30 14.46 -3.68
N SER A 90 -0.41 13.35 -3.91
CA SER A 90 -1.04 13.04 -5.20
C SER A 90 -2.54 12.74 -5.12
N ILE A 91 -3.14 12.93 -3.93
CA ILE A 91 -4.55 12.62 -3.68
C ILE A 91 -5.49 13.57 -4.42
N ASP A 92 -5.05 14.78 -4.76
CA ASP A 92 -5.81 15.77 -5.53
C ASP A 92 -6.14 15.30 -6.95
N GLY A 93 -5.34 14.40 -7.51
CA GLY A 93 -5.59 13.77 -8.80
C GLY A 93 -5.64 14.80 -9.94
N ALA A 94 -6.84 15.06 -10.46
CA ALA A 94 -7.07 16.04 -11.53
C ALA A 94 -7.80 17.31 -11.03
N TYR A 95 -8.06 17.42 -9.73
CA TYR A 95 -8.84 18.50 -9.15
C TYR A 95 -7.95 19.61 -8.62
N ASN A 96 -8.21 20.85 -9.05
CA ASN A 96 -7.54 22.02 -8.51
C ASN A 96 -8.29 22.53 -7.26
N ILE A 97 -7.89 22.06 -6.09
CA ILE A 97 -8.46 22.46 -4.79
C ILE A 97 -7.42 23.31 -4.05
N GLU A 98 -7.79 24.53 -3.71
CA GLU A 98 -6.84 25.54 -3.22
C GLU A 98 -6.39 25.31 -1.77
N ASN A 99 -7.25 24.75 -0.92
CA ASN A 99 -7.00 24.65 0.52
C ASN A 99 -7.03 23.19 0.97
N TRP A 100 -5.92 22.72 1.54
CA TRP A 100 -5.79 21.35 2.04
C TRP A 100 -5.24 21.32 3.46
N SER A 101 -5.81 20.45 4.28
CA SER A 101 -5.25 20.05 5.57
C SER A 101 -5.35 18.53 5.69
N LEU A 102 -4.24 17.83 5.48
CA LEU A 102 -4.21 16.38 5.51
C LEU A 102 -3.31 15.87 6.65
N CYS A 103 -3.85 14.94 7.43
CA CYS A 103 -3.08 14.12 8.36
C CYS A 103 -3.01 12.69 7.84
N GLY A 104 -1.93 11.97 8.16
CA GLY A 104 -1.72 10.60 7.72
C GLY A 104 -1.21 9.74 8.87
N TYR A 105 -1.71 8.51 8.97
CA TYR A 105 -1.24 7.52 9.94
C TYR A 105 -0.96 6.17 9.28
N GLU A 106 0.25 5.65 9.49
CA GLU A 106 0.55 4.26 9.17
C GLU A 106 0.02 3.33 10.27
N CYS A 107 -0.84 2.39 9.90
CA CYS A 107 -1.51 1.51 10.86
C CYS A 107 -0.90 0.11 10.86
N LYS A 108 -0.20 -0.23 11.95
CA LYS A 108 0.27 -1.59 12.22
C LYS A 108 -0.88 -2.46 12.72
N THR A 109 -1.02 -3.67 12.18
CA THR A 109 -2.09 -4.62 12.55
C THR A 109 -1.60 -6.07 12.56
N ASN A 110 -2.37 -6.99 13.15
CA ASN A 110 -2.02 -8.41 13.21
C ASN A 110 -2.41 -9.17 11.92
N THR A 111 -2.18 -8.56 10.76
CA THR A 111 -2.42 -9.16 9.42
C THR A 111 -1.10 -9.31 8.67
N PRO A 112 -1.01 -10.14 7.61
CA PRO A 112 0.21 -10.24 6.82
C PRO A 112 0.65 -8.85 6.31
N GLY A 113 1.96 -8.58 6.32
CA GLY A 113 2.48 -7.29 5.85
C GLY A 113 2.07 -7.04 4.40
N ASN A 114 1.33 -5.96 4.16
CA ASN A 114 0.87 -5.57 2.84
C ASN A 114 2.04 -5.10 1.96
N THR A 115 1.81 -5.00 0.66
CA THR A 115 2.84 -4.57 -0.28
C THR A 115 2.23 -3.89 -1.50
N PHE A 116 3.07 -3.51 -2.45
CA PHE A 116 2.63 -2.89 -3.68
C PHE A 116 1.74 -3.82 -4.50
N CYS A 117 0.68 -3.21 -5.01
CA CYS A 117 -0.14 -3.73 -6.07
C CYS A 117 -0.10 -2.73 -7.24
N ARG A 118 -0.28 -3.20 -8.48
CA ARG A 118 -0.27 -2.36 -9.69
C ARG A 118 -1.07 -1.06 -9.50
N GLY A 119 -0.48 0.08 -9.84
CA GLY A 119 -0.99 1.39 -9.40
C GLY A 119 -0.77 1.57 -7.89
N PRO A 120 0.48 1.48 -7.40
CA PRO A 120 0.76 1.71 -5.99
C PRO A 120 0.48 3.18 -5.68
N VAL A 121 -0.15 3.45 -4.53
CA VAL A 121 -0.42 4.81 -4.04
C VAL A 121 -1.42 5.63 -4.86
N PHE A 122 -1.22 5.77 -6.17
CA PHE A 122 -2.07 6.59 -7.04
C PHE A 122 -3.47 6.02 -7.23
N LEU A 123 -3.61 4.71 -7.47
CA LEU A 123 -4.94 4.10 -7.62
C LEU A 123 -5.81 4.29 -6.38
N PRO A 124 -5.34 4.00 -5.14
CA PRO A 124 -6.14 4.30 -3.96
C PRO A 124 -6.31 5.81 -3.76
N GLY A 125 -5.30 6.64 -4.01
CA GLY A 125 -5.45 8.11 -3.95
C GLY A 125 -6.58 8.63 -4.83
N THR A 126 -6.63 8.21 -6.09
CA THR A 126 -7.74 8.53 -7.00
C THR A 126 -9.08 8.03 -6.47
N PHE A 127 -9.15 6.81 -5.94
CA PHE A 127 -10.39 6.32 -5.35
C PHE A 127 -10.87 7.17 -4.17
N LEU A 128 -9.95 7.64 -3.32
CA LEU A 128 -10.29 8.48 -2.18
C LEU A 128 -10.90 9.82 -2.62
N ILE A 129 -10.28 10.52 -3.57
CA ILE A 129 -10.79 11.82 -4.03
C ILE A 129 -12.05 11.71 -4.88
N GLU A 130 -12.22 10.63 -5.65
CA GLU A 130 -13.47 10.37 -6.41
C GLU A 130 -14.64 9.96 -5.50
N SER A 131 -14.38 9.67 -4.23
CA SER A 131 -15.42 9.36 -3.24
C SER A 131 -15.90 10.60 -2.48
N VAL A 132 -15.16 11.72 -2.60
CA VAL A 132 -15.46 13.01 -1.95
C VAL A 132 -16.61 13.71 -2.64
#